data_AF-A0A819ZB54-F1
#
_entry.id   AF-A0A819ZB54-F1
#
_cell.length_a   1.000
_cell.length_b   1.000
_cell.length_c   1.000
_cell.angle_alpha   90.00
_cell.angle_beta   90.00
_cell.angle_gamma   90.00
#
_symmetry.space_group_name_H-M   'P 1'
#
loop_
_entity.id
_entity.type
_entity.pdbx_description
1 polymer ?
#
loop_
_entity_poly.entity_id
_entity_poly.type
_entity_poly.pdbx_seq_one_letter_code
_entity_poly.pdbx_strand_id
1 'polypeptide(L)' 'MTHNNSHNYSQIITINEYWRWLKESFIMNLAVGNWYNGQPINDSKGFLNDKTNRLIGWATMRQLRIKPG' A
#
# COMPACT_ATOMS: atom_id res chain seq x y z
N MET A 1 -11.49 -13.14 8.20
CA MET A 1 -10.06 -13.17 8.55
C MET A 1 -9.60 -11.73 8.65
N THR A 2 -9.41 -11.24 9.87
CA THR A 2 -8.97 -9.86 10.12
C THR A 2 -7.52 -9.73 9.66
N HIS A 3 -7.24 -8.93 8.62
CA HIS A 3 -5.87 -8.49 8.35
C HIS A 3 -5.44 -7.63 9.54
N ASN A 4 -4.76 -8.25 10.50
CA ASN A 4 -4.01 -7.56 11.53
C ASN A 4 -2.91 -6.77 10.82
N ASN A 5 -3.23 -5.54 10.45
CA ASN A 5 -2.30 -4.59 9.83
C ASN A 5 -1.37 -4.09 10.96
N SER A 6 -0.48 -4.95 11.45
CA SER A 6 0.29 -4.74 12.68
C SER A 6 1.48 -3.79 12.52
N HIS A 7 1.50 -2.99 11.45
CA HIS A 7 2.59 -2.06 11.18
C HIS A 7 2.00 -0.68 10.98
N ASN A 8 1.76 0.01 12.10
CA ASN A 8 1.43 1.42 12.04
C ASN A 8 2.63 2.17 11.46
N TYR A 9 2.39 2.97 10.42
CA TYR A 9 3.44 3.76 9.78
C TYR A 9 4.16 4.70 10.75
N SER A 10 3.46 5.15 11.80
CA SER A 10 4.01 6.05 12.82
C SER A 10 4.98 5.37 13.79
N GLN A 11 5.14 4.05 13.73
CA GLN A 11 5.98 3.25 14.63
C GLN A 11 7.17 2.60 13.90
N ILE A 12 7.42 2.96 12.65
CA ILE A 12 8.52 2.43 11.85
C ILE A 12 9.84 3.09 12.30
N ILE A 13 10.80 2.28 12.74
CA ILE A 13 12.11 2.76 13.22
C ILE A 13 13.22 2.30 12.28
N THR A 14 13.10 1.10 11.72
CA THR A 14 14.13 0.47 10.89
C THR A 14 13.79 0.45 9.40
N ILE A 15 14.82 0.34 8.56
CA ILE A 15 14.66 0.19 7.11
C ILE A 15 13.86 -1.07 6.75
N ASN A 16 14.06 -2.16 7.48
CA ASN A 16 13.34 -3.41 7.25
C ASN A 16 11.85 -3.28 7.59
N GLU A 17 11.52 -2.58 8.68
CA GLU A 17 10.14 -2.27 9.03
C GLU A 17 9.47 -1.40 7.98
N TYR A 18 10.19 -0.43 7.42
CA TYR A 18 9.69 0.39 6.32
C TYR A 18 9.32 -0.46 5.11
N TRP A 19 10.23 -1.33 4.64
CA TRP A 19 9.96 -2.18 3.47
C TRP A 19 8.82 -3.17 3.72
N ARG A 20 8.72 -3.70 4.94
CA ARG A 20 7.63 -4.58 5.34
C ARG A 20 6.30 -3.83 5.30
N TRP A 21 6.21 -2.67 5.93
CA TRP A 21 5.01 -1.82 5.90
C TRP A 21 4.61 -1.42 4.48
N LEU A 22 5.57 -1.02 3.67
CA LEU A 22 5.30 -0.62 2.28
C LEU A 22 4.63 -1.77 1.50
N LYS A 23 5.18 -2.98 1.62
CA LYS A 23 4.71 -4.16 0.88
C LYS A 23 3.39 -4.71 1.42
N GLU A 24 3.28 -4.82 2.74
CA GLU A 24 2.20 -5.55 3.39
C GLU A 24 1.02 -4.65 3.75
N SER A 25 1.24 -3.35 3.93
CA SER A 25 0.18 -2.38 4.27
C SER A 25 -0.09 -1.43 3.11
N PHE A 26 0.89 -0.62 2.70
CA PHE A 26 0.63 0.48 1.75
C PHE A 26 0.17 -0.02 0.38
N ILE A 27 0.92 -0.93 -0.25
CA ILE A 27 0.58 -1.46 -1.59
C ILE A 27 -0.76 -2.22 -1.59
N MET A 28 -1.03 -3.01 -0.54
CA MET A 28 -2.29 -3.74 -0.42
C MET A 28 -3.52 -2.83 -0.30
N ASN A 29 -3.37 -1.61 0.20
CA ASN A 29 -4.47 -0.64 0.29
C ASN A 29 -4.54 0.29 -0.92
N LEU A 30 -3.44 0.47 -1.65
CA LEU A 30 -3.37 1.30 -2.85
C LEU A 30 -4.06 0.66 -4.05
N ALA A 31 -3.88 -0.64 -4.24
CA ALA A 31 -4.54 -1.40 -5.30
C ALA A 31 -5.81 -2.04 -4.77
N VAL A 32 -6.89 -1.91 -5.54
CA VAL A 32 -8.15 -2.60 -5.27
C VAL A 32 -7.98 -4.12 -5.29
N GLY A 33 -8.38 -4.76 -4.19
CA GLY A 33 -8.46 -6.22 -4.09
C GLY A 33 -9.83 -6.76 -4.49
N ASN A 34 -10.10 -8.01 -4.11
CA ASN A 34 -11.41 -8.63 -4.32
C ASN A 34 -12.51 -7.92 -3.48
N TRP A 35 -13.76 -8.19 -3.84
CA TRP A 35 -14.90 -7.90 -2.96
C TRP A 35 -14.76 -8.63 -1.61
N TYR A 36 -15.48 -8.16 -0.59
CA TYR A 36 -15.46 -8.77 0.74
C TYR A 36 -15.90 -10.25 0.73
N ASN A 37 -16.65 -10.65 -0.31
CA ASN A 37 -17.10 -12.02 -0.56
C ASN A 37 -16.13 -12.82 -1.46
N GLY A 38 -14.92 -12.32 -1.70
CA GLY A 38 -13.90 -12.98 -2.50
C GLY A 38 -14.12 -12.90 -4.01
N GLN A 39 -15.18 -12.25 -4.49
CA GLN A 39 -15.41 -12.09 -5.92
C GLN A 39 -14.42 -11.08 -6.53
N PRO A 40 -13.86 -11.36 -7.72
CA PRO A 40 -13.02 -10.39 -8.42
C PRO A 40 -13.83 -9.16 -8.80
N ILE A 41 -13.19 -7.99 -8.83
CA ILE A 41 -13.84 -6.78 -9.32
C ILE A 41 -13.53 -6.63 -10.81
N ASN A 42 -14.56 -6.69 -11.65
CA ASN A 42 -14.41 -6.76 -13.10
C ASN A 42 -14.01 -5.41 -13.75
N ASP A 43 -14.28 -4.28 -13.09
CA ASP A 43 -14.02 -2.93 -13.62
C ASP A 43 -13.44 -1.97 -12.57
N SER A 44 -12.44 -2.42 -11.84
CA SER A 44 -11.85 -1.69 -10.70
C SER A 44 -10.61 -0.88 -11.05
N LYS A 45 -10.26 -0.77 -12.33
CA LYS A 45 -9.02 -0.11 -12.75
C LYS A 45 -8.98 1.33 -12.25
N GLY A 46 -8.03 1.60 -11.36
CA GLY A 46 -7.82 2.92 -10.78
C GLY A 46 -8.70 3.26 -9.59
N PHE A 47 -9.37 2.29 -8.94
CA PHE A 47 -9.97 2.52 -7.61
C PHE A 47 -8.99 2.13 -6.50
N LEU A 48 -9.08 2.81 -5.35
CA LEU A 48 -8.42 2.39 -4.11
C LEU A 48 -9.16 1.19 -3.51
N ASN A 49 -8.54 0.51 -2.55
CA ASN A 49 -9.14 -0.67 -1.90
C ASN A 49 -10.37 -0.35 -1.03
N ASP A 50 -10.71 0.93 -0.85
CA ASP A 50 -11.98 1.39 -0.27
C ASP A 50 -13.16 1.33 -1.25
N LYS A 51 -12.89 1.09 -2.55
CA LYS A 51 -13.87 0.90 -3.64
C LYS A 51 -14.75 2.12 -3.90
N THR A 52 -14.41 3.27 -3.33
CA THR A 52 -15.16 4.52 -3.46
C THR A 52 -14.30 5.64 -4.02
N ASN A 53 -13.00 5.65 -3.72
CA ASN A 53 -12.07 6.66 -4.19
C ASN A 53 -11.26 6.19 -5.40
N ARG A 54 -10.91 7.13 -6.29
CA ARG A 54 -10.14 6.88 -7.50
C ARG A 54 -8.67 7.28 -7.33
N LEU A 55 -7.77 6.36 -7.66
CA LEU A 55 -6.35 6.61 -7.88
C LEU A 55 -6.16 7.29 -9.24
N ILE A 56 -5.58 8.49 -9.22
CA ILE A 56 -5.23 9.23 -10.43
C ILE A 56 -3.73 9.07 -10.72
N GLY A 57 -3.40 8.56 -11.91
CA GLY A 57 -2.02 8.32 -12.31
C GLY A 57 -1.38 7.18 -11.54
N TRP A 58 -0.15 7.41 -11.05
CA TRP A 58 0.67 6.40 -10.37
C TRP A 58 1.44 6.99 -9.18
N ALA A 59 1.75 6.16 -8.20
CA ALA A 59 2.59 6.56 -7.08
C ALA A 59 4.07 6.65 -7.53
N THR A 60 4.77 7.72 -7.13
CA THR A 60 6.20 7.91 -7.45
C THR A 60 7.04 7.92 -6.17
N MET A 61 8.03 7.04 -6.07
CA MET A 61 8.99 7.01 -4.95
C MET A 61 10.25 7.80 -5.31
N ARG A 62 10.76 8.63 -4.38
CA ARG A 62 11.99 9.42 -4.55
C ARG A 62 12.89 9.27 -3.32
N GLN A 63 14.20 9.19 -3.53
CA GLN A 63 15.21 9.06 -2.46
C GLN A 63 16.32 10.09 -2.62
N LEU A 64 16.78 10.66 -1.52
CA LEU A 64 17.99 11.48 -1.45
C LEU A 64 19.16 10.65 -0.88
N ARG A 65 20.36 10.88 -1.41
CA ARG A 65 21.60 10.21 -0.97
C ARG A 65 22.73 11.23 -0.86
N ILE A 66 23.61 11.01 0.11
CA ILE A 66 24.84 11.80 0.28
C ILE A 66 26.02 11.09 -0.38
N LYS A 67 27.03 11.85 -0.82
CA LYS A 67 28.26 11.25 -1.36
C LYS A 67 29.02 10.54 -0.22
N PRO A 68 29.62 9.37 -0.48
CA PRO A 68 30.56 8.77 0.46
C PRO A 68 31.78 9.70 0.62
N GLY A 69 32.32 9.75 1.84
CA GLY A 69 33.52 10.52 2.17
C GLY A 69 34.80 9.88 1.65
#